data_AF-A0A0U1DSA3-F1
#
_entry.id   AF-A0A0U1DSA3-F1
#
_cell.length_a   1.000
_cell.length_b   1.000
_cell.length_c   1.000
_cell.angle_alpha   90.00
_cell.angle_beta   90.00
_cell.angle_gamma   90.00
#
_symmetry.space_group_name_H-M   'P 1'
#
loop_
_entity.id
_entity.type
_entity.pdbx_description
1 polymer ?
#
loop_
_entity_poly.entity_id
_entity_poly.type
_entity_poly.pdbx_seq_one_letter_code
_entity_poly.pdbx_strand_id
1 'polypeptide(L)'
;MAVTMQSVIVDIEAETAALRELIAPLPEGPRGWDAPTPAVGWAIRDQISHLAFFDDVAVRSATDPDGFSSDYLPMMADGSISPDVIAERYRQMPAADLLAWFDTSRAALVAAFADIAPATRLPWFGPPMSAVSSLTARLMETWAHGQDIVDALGATREATARLRHVAHIGVGARAFSYLANGLDLPADPVRVELTAPDGSVWTWGPADAANRVSGPALDFCLLVTQRRHRDDTALVADGPLADQWLAWRARGGPVRRGER
;
A
#
# COMPACT_ATOMS: atom_id res chain seq x y z
N MET A 1 -5.93 5.35 18.31
CA MET A 1 -6.95 6.30 17.81
C MET A 1 -7.70 5.67 16.66
N ALA A 2 -8.98 6.03 16.47
CA ALA A 2 -9.75 5.61 15.30
C ALA A 2 -9.22 6.34 14.05
N VAL A 3 -9.20 5.66 12.91
CA VAL A 3 -8.82 6.27 11.63
C VAL A 3 -9.91 7.25 11.22
N THR A 4 -9.56 8.54 11.10
CA THR A 4 -10.46 9.59 10.61
C THR A 4 -10.02 10.06 9.24
N MET A 5 -10.94 10.59 8.43
CA MET A 5 -10.60 11.14 7.11
C MET A 5 -9.47 12.18 7.22
N GLN A 6 -9.60 13.13 8.16
CA GLN A 6 -8.59 14.16 8.38
C GLN A 6 -7.21 13.58 8.74
N SER A 7 -7.14 12.55 9.59
CA SER A 7 -5.87 11.92 9.92
C SER A 7 -5.21 11.28 8.70
N VAL A 8 -6.01 10.63 7.83
CA VAL A 8 -5.49 9.99 6.63
C VAL A 8 -5.02 11.05 5.62
N ILE A 9 -5.73 12.17 5.49
CA ILE A 9 -5.33 13.29 4.62
C ILE A 9 -3.97 13.86 5.05
N VAL A 10 -3.81 14.18 6.34
CA VAL A 10 -2.54 14.72 6.86
C VAL A 10 -1.39 13.72 6.63
N ASP A 11 -1.63 12.44 6.90
CA ASP A 11 -0.58 11.44 6.80
C ASP A 11 -0.25 11.05 5.35
N ILE A 12 -1.22 11.07 4.43
CA ILE A 12 -0.96 10.84 3.00
C ILE A 12 -0.20 12.01 2.37
N GLU A 13 -0.49 13.26 2.77
CA GLU A 13 0.30 14.43 2.37
C GLU A 13 1.75 14.33 2.88
N ALA A 14 1.94 13.91 4.14
CA ALA A 14 3.26 13.73 4.72
C ALA A 14 4.05 12.58 4.05
N GLU A 15 3.40 11.46 3.74
CA GLU A 15 4.03 10.37 2.95
C GLU A 15 4.36 10.81 1.52
N THR A 16 3.50 11.62 0.88
CA THR A 16 3.81 12.23 -0.41
C THR A 16 5.02 13.14 -0.33
N ALA A 17 5.11 14.01 0.68
CA ALA A 17 6.23 14.93 0.84
C ALA A 17 7.55 14.18 1.04
N ALA A 18 7.56 13.13 1.87
CA ALA A 18 8.75 12.29 2.06
C ALA A 18 9.16 11.57 0.77
N LEU A 19 8.19 11.08 -0.01
CA LEU A 19 8.46 10.46 -1.31
C LEU A 19 8.99 11.49 -2.32
N ARG A 20 8.41 12.69 -2.36
CA ARG A 20 8.85 13.82 -3.20
C ARG A 20 10.31 14.18 -2.97
N GLU A 21 10.71 14.33 -1.71
CA GLU A 21 12.10 14.64 -1.34
C GLU A 21 13.09 13.61 -1.86
N LEU A 22 12.68 12.33 -1.89
CA LEU A 22 13.51 11.24 -2.38
C LEU A 22 13.65 11.24 -3.91
N ILE A 23 12.57 11.52 -4.65
CA ILE A 23 12.53 11.37 -6.12
C ILE A 23 12.86 12.65 -6.89
N ALA A 24 12.59 13.83 -6.32
CA ALA A 24 12.84 15.11 -6.98
C ALA A 24 14.30 15.34 -7.42
N PRO A 25 15.35 14.92 -6.67
CA PRO A 25 16.73 15.12 -7.10
C PRO A 25 17.25 14.04 -8.07
N LEU A 26 16.45 13.00 -8.36
CA LEU A 26 16.91 11.88 -9.19
C LEU A 26 17.15 12.33 -10.64
N PRO A 27 18.29 11.96 -11.25
CA PRO A 27 18.52 12.24 -12.66
C PRO A 27 17.64 11.35 -13.56
N GLU A 28 17.37 11.82 -14.77
CA GLU A 28 16.84 10.96 -15.83
C GLU A 28 17.83 9.80 -16.11
N GLY A 29 17.30 8.63 -16.49
CA GLY A 29 18.13 7.49 -16.89
C GLY A 29 18.37 6.43 -15.80
N PRO A 30 19.23 5.42 -16.09
CA PRO A 30 19.46 4.23 -15.24
C PRO A 30 20.03 4.48 -13.85
N ARG A 31 20.55 5.68 -13.58
CA ARG A 31 21.06 6.07 -12.25
C ARG A 31 20.05 6.87 -11.42
N GLY A 32 18.85 7.08 -11.93
CA GLY A 32 17.75 7.72 -11.22
C GLY A 32 16.43 7.06 -11.61
N TRP A 33 15.63 7.73 -12.44
CA TRP A 33 14.26 7.30 -12.74
C TRP A 33 14.12 5.91 -13.39
N ASP A 34 15.15 5.40 -14.06
CA ASP A 34 15.16 4.04 -14.66
C ASP A 34 15.84 2.98 -13.77
N ALA A 35 16.25 3.34 -12.55
CA ALA A 35 16.84 2.37 -11.64
C ALA A 35 15.81 1.26 -11.31
N PRO A 36 16.19 -0.02 -11.40
CA PRO A 36 15.30 -1.12 -11.08
C PRO A 36 14.97 -1.14 -9.60
N THR A 37 13.74 -1.51 -9.27
CA THR A 37 13.26 -1.67 -7.89
C THR A 37 13.16 -3.16 -7.52
N PRO A 38 12.97 -3.49 -6.23
CA PRO A 38 12.71 -4.87 -5.82
C PRO A 38 11.44 -5.48 -6.45
N ALA A 39 10.47 -4.65 -6.85
CA ALA A 39 9.34 -5.08 -7.66
C ALA A 39 9.85 -5.47 -9.06
N VAL A 40 9.90 -6.77 -9.33
CA VAL A 40 10.51 -7.32 -10.55
C VAL A 40 9.86 -6.71 -11.79
N GLY A 41 10.70 -6.16 -12.67
CA GLY A 41 10.26 -5.54 -13.92
C GLY A 41 9.87 -4.06 -13.79
N TRP A 42 9.88 -3.49 -12.58
CA TRP A 42 9.52 -2.09 -12.35
C TRP A 42 10.75 -1.24 -12.02
N ALA A 43 10.86 -0.10 -12.70
CA ALA A 43 11.78 0.98 -12.36
C ALA A 43 11.13 2.01 -11.42
N ILE A 44 11.90 2.94 -10.87
CA ILE A 44 11.37 4.03 -10.03
C ILE A 44 10.23 4.79 -10.73
N ARG A 45 10.35 5.05 -12.04
CA ARG A 45 9.26 5.69 -12.81
C ARG A 45 7.94 4.91 -12.80
N ASP A 46 8.01 3.58 -12.81
CA ASP A 46 6.83 2.72 -12.84
C ASP A 46 6.08 2.79 -11.50
N GLN A 47 6.84 2.92 -10.40
CA GLN A 47 6.27 3.14 -9.07
C GLN A 47 5.47 4.45 -9.02
N ILE A 48 6.01 5.54 -9.58
CA ILE A 48 5.38 6.86 -9.55
C ILE A 48 4.19 6.95 -10.50
N SER A 49 4.28 6.38 -11.70
CA SER A 49 3.17 6.39 -12.66
C SER A 49 1.99 5.55 -12.17
N HIS A 50 2.25 4.42 -11.51
CA HIS A 50 1.22 3.64 -10.81
C HIS A 50 0.52 4.47 -9.73
N LEU A 51 1.29 5.18 -8.90
CA LEU A 51 0.72 6.03 -7.85
C LEU A 51 -0.16 7.15 -8.45
N ALA A 52 0.34 7.87 -9.45
CA ALA A 52 -0.42 8.95 -10.09
C ALA A 52 -1.70 8.43 -10.77
N PHE A 53 -1.60 7.35 -11.55
CA PHE A 53 -2.73 6.75 -12.24
C PHE A 53 -3.84 6.32 -11.28
N PHE A 54 -3.50 5.57 -10.23
CA PHE A 54 -4.53 5.09 -9.31
C PHE A 54 -5.05 6.17 -8.34
N ASP A 55 -4.34 7.31 -8.20
CA ASP A 55 -4.90 8.51 -7.57
C ASP A 55 -6.00 9.11 -8.45
N ASP A 56 -5.77 9.25 -9.76
CA ASP A 56 -6.78 9.73 -10.72
C ASP A 56 -8.00 8.81 -10.76
N VAL A 57 -7.78 7.49 -10.76
CA VAL A 57 -8.86 6.49 -10.72
C VAL A 57 -9.67 6.61 -9.41
N ALA A 58 -9.01 6.83 -8.27
CA ALA A 58 -9.68 7.02 -6.99
C ALA A 58 -10.50 8.32 -6.97
N VAL A 59 -10.00 9.41 -7.56
CA VAL A 59 -10.77 10.65 -7.76
C VAL A 59 -11.98 10.42 -8.65
N ARG A 60 -11.82 9.69 -9.75
CA ARG A 60 -12.93 9.35 -10.66
C ARG A 60 -14.01 8.54 -9.95
N SER A 61 -13.61 7.50 -9.22
CA SER A 61 -14.50 6.69 -8.37
C SER A 61 -15.27 7.53 -7.36
N ALA A 62 -14.61 8.53 -6.78
CA ALA A 62 -15.17 9.40 -5.76
C ALA A 62 -16.13 10.47 -6.29
N THR A 63 -15.83 11.05 -7.46
CA THR A 63 -16.52 12.24 -7.97
C THR A 63 -17.46 11.96 -9.14
N ASP A 64 -17.25 10.86 -9.87
CA ASP A 64 -18.08 10.41 -10.99
C ASP A 64 -18.14 8.86 -11.03
N PRO A 65 -18.94 8.22 -10.16
CA PRO A 65 -19.06 6.75 -10.10
C PRO A 65 -19.52 6.10 -11.40
N ASP A 66 -20.37 6.77 -12.17
CA ASP A 66 -20.85 6.29 -13.48
C ASP A 66 -19.73 6.38 -14.52
N GLY A 67 -18.99 7.49 -14.53
CA GLY A 67 -17.78 7.65 -15.34
C GLY A 67 -16.72 6.62 -15.00
N PHE A 68 -16.43 6.37 -13.72
CA PHE A 68 -15.54 5.28 -13.29
C PHE A 68 -15.97 3.94 -13.88
N SER A 69 -17.28 3.64 -13.80
CA SER A 69 -17.82 2.36 -14.27
C SER A 69 -17.68 2.22 -15.79
N SER A 70 -17.95 3.28 -16.53
CA SER A 70 -17.81 3.34 -17.99
C SER A 70 -16.34 3.23 -18.42
N ASP A 71 -15.44 3.93 -17.75
CA ASP A 71 -14.04 4.05 -18.16
C ASP A 71 -13.24 2.79 -17.80
N TYR A 72 -13.46 2.21 -16.62
CA TYR A 72 -12.52 1.24 -16.05
C TYR A 72 -13.05 -0.19 -15.88
N LEU A 73 -14.37 -0.42 -15.80
CA LEU A 73 -14.88 -1.80 -15.75
C LEU A 73 -14.59 -2.58 -17.05
N PRO A 74 -14.67 -1.99 -18.25
CA PRO A 74 -14.24 -2.68 -19.48
C PRO A 74 -12.75 -3.02 -19.44
N MET A 75 -11.91 -2.09 -18.99
CA MET A 75 -10.46 -2.29 -18.87
C MET A 75 -10.10 -3.38 -17.83
N MET A 76 -10.90 -3.52 -16.79
CA MET A 76 -10.75 -4.61 -15.83
C MET A 76 -11.12 -5.96 -16.45
N ALA A 77 -12.16 -6.01 -17.27
CA ALA A 77 -12.63 -7.23 -17.92
C ALA A 77 -11.65 -7.75 -18.99
N ASP A 78 -10.95 -6.85 -19.70
CA ASP A 78 -9.96 -7.22 -20.73
C ASP A 78 -8.50 -7.26 -20.22
N GLY A 79 -8.28 -6.90 -18.96
CA GLY A 79 -6.96 -6.92 -18.31
C GLY A 79 -6.06 -5.70 -18.58
N SER A 80 -6.55 -4.70 -19.30
CA SER A 80 -5.79 -3.49 -19.68
C SER A 80 -5.58 -2.47 -18.55
N ILE A 81 -6.11 -2.72 -17.35
CA ILE A 81 -5.84 -1.94 -16.12
C ILE A 81 -4.95 -2.67 -15.11
N SER A 82 -4.30 -3.77 -15.49
CA SER A 82 -3.30 -4.39 -14.62
C SER A 82 -2.14 -3.44 -14.32
N PRO A 83 -1.55 -3.48 -13.12
CA PRO A 83 -0.44 -2.60 -12.74
C PRO A 83 0.70 -2.59 -13.77
N ASP A 84 1.09 -3.76 -14.30
CA ASP A 84 2.17 -3.87 -15.29
C ASP A 84 1.83 -3.18 -16.62
N VAL A 85 0.58 -3.29 -17.08
CA VAL A 85 0.12 -2.61 -18.31
C VAL A 85 0.09 -1.09 -18.12
N ILE A 86 -0.32 -0.63 -16.94
CA ILE A 86 -0.31 0.79 -16.60
C ILE A 86 1.14 1.31 -16.54
N ALA A 87 2.03 0.62 -15.84
CA ALA A 87 3.45 0.97 -15.79
C ALA A 87 4.04 1.11 -17.20
N GLU A 88 3.90 0.08 -18.04
CA GLU A 88 4.41 0.08 -19.43
C GLU A 88 3.89 1.26 -20.25
N ARG A 89 2.60 1.61 -20.12
CA ARG A 89 1.96 2.72 -20.85
C ARG A 89 2.66 4.06 -20.63
N TYR A 90 3.19 4.29 -19.43
CA TYR A 90 3.76 5.58 -19.04
C TYR A 90 5.29 5.60 -18.99
N ARG A 91 5.97 4.50 -19.35
CA ARG A 91 7.44 4.40 -19.28
C ARG A 91 8.19 5.45 -20.08
N GLN A 92 7.63 5.92 -21.18
CA GLN A 92 8.29 6.92 -22.04
C GLN A 92 8.06 8.37 -21.58
N MET A 93 7.28 8.58 -20.51
CA MET A 93 7.04 9.92 -19.96
C MET A 93 8.34 10.49 -19.35
N PRO A 94 8.74 11.73 -19.70
CA PRO A 94 9.87 12.39 -19.05
C PRO A 94 9.68 12.50 -17.53
N ALA A 95 10.75 12.38 -16.76
CA ALA A 95 10.67 12.40 -15.29
C ALA A 95 9.98 13.66 -14.76
N ALA A 96 10.24 14.82 -15.37
CA ALA A 96 9.63 16.09 -14.97
C ALA A 96 8.09 16.08 -15.16
N ASP A 97 7.60 15.53 -16.27
CA ASP A 97 6.17 15.45 -16.56
C ASP A 97 5.48 14.44 -15.65
N LEU A 98 6.13 13.31 -15.38
CA LEU A 98 5.65 12.29 -14.45
C LEU A 98 5.56 12.84 -13.02
N LEU A 99 6.57 13.60 -12.60
CA LEU A 99 6.61 14.26 -11.31
C LEU A 99 5.50 15.33 -11.20
N ALA A 100 5.23 16.09 -12.26
CA ALA A 100 4.13 17.07 -12.31
C ALA A 100 2.74 16.40 -12.29
N TRP A 101 2.58 15.30 -13.03
CA TRP A 101 1.35 14.49 -13.01
C TRP A 101 1.07 13.96 -11.61
N PHE A 102 2.05 13.33 -10.96
CA PHE A 102 1.89 12.84 -9.58
C PHE A 102 1.47 13.95 -8.60
N ASP A 103 1.93 15.20 -8.80
CA ASP A 103 1.61 16.33 -7.91
C ASP A 103 0.14 16.71 -8.07
N THR A 104 -0.26 16.84 -9.33
CA THR A 104 -1.61 17.22 -9.72
C THR A 104 -2.61 16.16 -9.26
N SER A 105 -2.34 14.89 -9.50
CA SER A 105 -3.19 13.76 -9.10
C SER A 105 -3.31 13.66 -7.57
N ARG A 106 -2.21 13.83 -6.83
CA ARG A 106 -2.24 13.78 -5.36
C ARG A 106 -3.02 14.97 -4.77
N ALA A 107 -2.82 16.17 -5.31
CA ALA A 107 -3.58 17.35 -4.87
C ALA A 107 -5.08 17.18 -5.14
N ALA A 108 -5.45 16.65 -6.32
CA ALA A 108 -6.84 16.35 -6.66
C ALA A 108 -7.44 15.27 -5.74
N LEU A 109 -6.68 14.23 -5.40
CA LEU A 109 -7.10 13.19 -4.45
C LEU A 109 -7.42 13.79 -3.08
N VAL A 110 -6.50 14.57 -2.52
CA VAL A 110 -6.72 15.21 -1.20
C VAL A 110 -7.93 16.14 -1.23
N ALA A 111 -8.04 16.99 -2.25
CA ALA A 111 -9.15 17.91 -2.39
C ALA A 111 -10.50 17.18 -2.52
N ALA A 112 -10.58 16.16 -3.37
CA ALA A 112 -11.80 15.39 -3.58
C ALA A 112 -12.25 14.65 -2.31
N PHE A 113 -11.31 14.06 -1.55
CA PHE A 113 -11.64 13.27 -0.37
C PHE A 113 -11.91 14.11 0.89
N ALA A 114 -11.47 15.37 0.93
CA ALA A 114 -11.71 16.26 2.07
C ALA A 114 -13.21 16.48 2.38
N ASP A 115 -14.04 16.55 1.35
CA ASP A 115 -15.47 16.87 1.48
C ASP A 115 -16.38 15.62 1.49
N ILE A 116 -15.82 14.42 1.31
CA ILE A 116 -16.60 13.18 1.24
C ILE A 116 -16.84 12.60 2.63
N ALA A 117 -18.10 12.27 2.91
CA ALA A 117 -18.45 11.58 4.15
C ALA A 117 -17.66 10.25 4.28
N PRO A 118 -16.97 9.99 5.41
CA PRO A 118 -16.04 8.85 5.54
C PRO A 118 -16.63 7.48 5.18
N ALA A 119 -17.93 7.28 5.45
CA ALA A 119 -18.62 6.02 5.24
C ALA A 119 -19.14 5.80 3.80
N THR A 120 -19.13 6.83 2.95
CA THR A 120 -19.61 6.77 1.56
C THR A 120 -18.98 5.60 0.82
N ARG A 121 -19.81 4.80 0.14
CA ARG A 121 -19.35 3.64 -0.64
C ARG A 121 -18.95 4.08 -2.04
N LEU A 122 -17.70 3.79 -2.39
CA LEU A 122 -17.10 4.13 -3.67
C LEU A 122 -16.89 2.86 -4.51
N PRO A 123 -17.21 2.87 -5.82
CA PRO A 123 -16.94 1.74 -6.70
C PRO A 123 -15.44 1.50 -6.83
N TRP A 124 -15.03 0.24 -6.96
CA TRP A 124 -13.63 -0.12 -7.14
C TRP A 124 -13.51 -1.41 -7.96
N PHE A 125 -12.30 -1.83 -8.30
CA PHE A 125 -12.00 -3.09 -9.02
C PHE A 125 -12.34 -4.38 -8.25
N GLY A 126 -13.04 -4.25 -7.13
CA GLY A 126 -13.49 -5.33 -6.27
C GLY A 126 -14.72 -4.86 -5.50
N PRO A 127 -14.95 -5.37 -4.28
CA PRO A 127 -16.03 -4.89 -3.43
C PRO A 127 -15.92 -3.36 -3.22
N PRO A 128 -17.04 -2.61 -3.28
CA PRO A 128 -17.04 -1.19 -2.96
C PRO A 128 -16.43 -0.92 -1.58
N MET A 129 -15.56 0.09 -1.51
CA MET A 129 -14.89 0.49 -0.28
C MET A 129 -15.54 1.73 0.31
N SER A 130 -15.39 1.94 1.63
CA SER A 130 -15.69 3.26 2.20
C SER A 130 -14.69 4.30 1.70
N ALA A 131 -15.07 5.58 1.65
CA ALA A 131 -14.17 6.66 1.24
C ALA A 131 -12.91 6.70 2.12
N VAL A 132 -13.05 6.56 3.45
CA VAL A 132 -11.87 6.52 4.35
C VAL A 132 -11.00 5.28 4.11
N SER A 133 -11.60 4.12 3.78
CA SER A 133 -10.84 2.92 3.42
C SER A 133 -10.08 3.09 2.10
N SER A 134 -10.73 3.72 1.10
CA SER A 134 -10.11 4.01 -0.20
C SER A 134 -8.89 4.94 -0.03
N LEU A 135 -9.04 6.04 0.72
CA LEU A 135 -7.91 6.94 0.98
C LEU A 135 -6.82 6.27 1.82
N THR A 136 -7.19 5.43 2.79
CA THR A 136 -6.22 4.64 3.58
C THR A 136 -5.44 3.68 2.69
N ALA A 137 -6.09 3.09 1.67
CA ALA A 137 -5.42 2.25 0.68
C ALA A 137 -4.44 3.07 -0.17
N ARG A 138 -4.79 4.29 -0.60
CA ARG A 138 -3.85 5.18 -1.32
C ARG A 138 -2.64 5.57 -0.47
N LEU A 139 -2.83 5.80 0.83
CA LEU A 139 -1.72 6.01 1.77
C LEU A 139 -0.82 4.78 1.85
N MET A 140 -1.40 3.59 2.01
CA MET A 140 -0.66 2.33 2.03
C MET A 140 0.14 2.10 0.75
N GLU A 141 -0.47 2.32 -0.43
CA GLU A 141 0.20 2.22 -1.73
C GLU A 141 1.38 3.20 -1.80
N THR A 142 1.17 4.46 -1.42
CA THR A 142 2.25 5.48 -1.38
C THR A 142 3.41 5.02 -0.52
N TRP A 143 3.12 4.49 0.67
CA TRP A 143 4.14 4.00 1.59
C TRP A 143 4.87 2.75 1.04
N ALA A 144 4.16 1.83 0.41
CA ALA A 144 4.70 0.57 -0.11
C ALA A 144 5.58 0.79 -1.35
N HIS A 145 5.08 1.54 -2.34
CA HIS A 145 5.84 1.91 -3.52
C HIS A 145 7.01 2.84 -3.17
N GLY A 146 6.84 3.71 -2.17
CA GLY A 146 7.95 4.48 -1.59
C GLY A 146 9.04 3.59 -0.96
N GLN A 147 8.67 2.46 -0.34
CA GLN A 147 9.67 1.50 0.15
C GLN A 147 10.49 0.87 -0.98
N ASP A 148 9.84 0.52 -2.10
CA ASP A 148 10.54 -0.05 -3.25
C ASP A 148 11.59 0.92 -3.82
N ILE A 149 11.29 2.23 -3.81
CA ILE A 149 12.21 3.28 -4.22
C ILE A 149 13.34 3.46 -3.20
N VAL A 150 13.03 3.47 -1.91
CA VAL A 150 14.04 3.50 -0.83
C VAL A 150 15.02 2.35 -0.97
N ASP A 151 14.52 1.13 -1.20
CA ASP A 151 15.34 -0.07 -1.40
C ASP A 151 16.19 0.02 -2.67
N ALA A 152 15.62 0.51 -3.78
CA ALA A 152 16.34 0.69 -5.05
C ALA A 152 17.52 1.67 -4.92
N LEU A 153 17.35 2.71 -4.11
CA LEU A 153 18.36 3.73 -3.87
C LEU A 153 19.34 3.35 -2.74
N GLY A 154 19.12 2.23 -2.04
CA GLY A 154 19.87 1.87 -0.84
C GLY A 154 19.73 2.89 0.29
N ALA A 155 18.64 3.66 0.29
CA ALA A 155 18.36 4.67 1.28
C ALA A 155 17.78 4.05 2.56
N THR A 156 17.70 4.84 3.63
CA THR A 156 16.97 4.47 4.84
C THR A 156 15.79 5.40 5.02
N ARG A 157 14.61 4.83 5.29
CA ARG A 157 13.41 5.57 5.65
C ARG A 157 13.10 5.36 7.12
N GLU A 158 12.92 6.45 7.85
CA GLU A 158 12.51 6.40 9.24
C GLU A 158 11.08 5.86 9.38
N ALA A 159 10.87 4.96 10.34
CA ALA A 159 9.55 4.46 10.68
C ALA A 159 8.79 5.52 11.49
N THR A 160 7.57 5.85 11.07
CA THR A 160 6.74 6.87 11.75
C THR A 160 5.38 6.31 12.18
N ALA A 161 4.65 7.07 13.00
CA ALA A 161 3.31 6.68 13.43
C ALA A 161 2.32 6.47 12.26
N ARG A 162 2.61 7.00 11.07
CA ARG A 162 1.80 6.83 9.84
C ARG A 162 1.68 5.36 9.41
N LEU A 163 2.62 4.52 9.83
CA LEU A 163 2.54 3.06 9.69
C LEU A 163 1.26 2.46 10.29
N ARG A 164 0.62 3.14 11.24
CA ARG A 164 -0.65 2.67 11.81
C ARG A 164 -1.74 2.52 10.76
N HIS A 165 -1.77 3.36 9.73
CA HIS A 165 -2.72 3.25 8.62
C HIS A 165 -2.47 2.00 7.78
N VAL A 166 -1.19 1.74 7.45
CA VAL A 166 -0.74 0.55 6.71
C VAL A 166 -1.07 -0.73 7.50
N ALA A 167 -0.74 -0.75 8.80
CA ALA A 167 -1.07 -1.87 9.68
C ALA A 167 -2.59 -2.08 9.77
N HIS A 168 -3.37 -1.00 9.93
CA HIS A 168 -4.82 -1.10 10.08
C HIS A 168 -5.49 -1.73 8.86
N ILE A 169 -5.15 -1.28 7.64
CA ILE A 169 -5.70 -1.88 6.43
C ILE A 169 -5.15 -3.29 6.19
N GLY A 170 -3.89 -3.56 6.55
CA GLY A 170 -3.30 -4.90 6.50
C GLY A 170 -4.03 -5.92 7.38
N VAL A 171 -4.41 -5.52 8.60
CA VAL A 171 -5.26 -6.34 9.48
C VAL A 171 -6.65 -6.54 8.89
N GLY A 172 -7.29 -5.47 8.39
CA GLY A 172 -8.61 -5.54 7.75
C GLY A 172 -8.63 -6.43 6.50
N ALA A 173 -7.51 -6.53 5.79
CA ALA A 173 -7.34 -7.36 4.61
C ALA A 173 -7.12 -8.85 4.92
N ARG A 174 -7.20 -9.30 6.19
CA ARG A 174 -7.11 -10.74 6.53
C ARG A 174 -8.13 -11.56 5.75
N ALA A 175 -9.41 -11.18 5.78
CA ALA A 175 -10.46 -11.88 5.03
C ALA A 175 -10.13 -12.00 3.54
N PHE A 176 -9.68 -10.91 2.92
CA PHE A 176 -9.28 -10.89 1.52
C PHE A 176 -8.08 -11.82 1.24
N SER A 177 -7.10 -11.90 2.15
CA SER A 177 -5.95 -12.80 1.97
C SER A 177 -6.33 -14.28 1.98
N TYR A 178 -7.36 -14.68 2.74
CA TYR A 178 -7.89 -16.05 2.69
C TYR A 178 -8.60 -16.31 1.37
N LEU A 179 -9.50 -15.40 0.97
CA LEU A 179 -10.24 -15.50 -0.29
C LEU A 179 -9.31 -15.59 -1.51
N ALA A 180 -8.26 -14.75 -1.56
CA ALA A 180 -7.28 -14.75 -2.65
C ALA A 180 -6.47 -16.07 -2.75
N ASN A 181 -6.44 -16.87 -1.67
CA ASN A 181 -5.83 -18.21 -1.65
C ASN A 181 -6.87 -19.34 -1.76
N GLY A 182 -8.14 -19.02 -2.09
CA GLY A 182 -9.20 -20.00 -2.26
C GLY A 182 -9.66 -20.66 -0.95
N LEU A 183 -9.52 -19.96 0.18
CA LEU A 183 -9.85 -20.46 1.51
C LEU A 183 -10.91 -19.61 2.18
N ASP A 184 -11.73 -20.25 3.02
CA ASP A 184 -12.66 -19.57 3.90
C ASP A 184 -11.92 -18.93 5.08
N LEU A 185 -12.38 -17.76 5.52
CA LEU A 185 -11.86 -17.11 6.72
C LEU A 185 -12.28 -17.92 7.97
N PRO A 186 -11.32 -18.39 8.79
CA PRO A 186 -11.64 -19.05 10.05
C PRO A 186 -12.42 -18.12 10.99
N ALA A 187 -13.41 -18.68 11.70
CA ALA A 187 -14.25 -17.94 12.64
C ALA A 187 -13.46 -17.40 13.84
N ASP A 188 -12.41 -18.11 14.26
CA ASP A 188 -11.59 -17.69 15.39
C ASP A 188 -10.79 -16.41 15.07
N PRO A 189 -10.79 -15.43 16.00
CA PRO A 189 -10.07 -14.19 15.81
C PRO A 189 -8.56 -14.39 15.93
N VAL A 190 -7.81 -13.46 15.33
CA VAL A 190 -6.38 -13.28 15.55
C VAL A 190 -6.18 -11.93 16.21
N ARG A 191 -5.50 -11.92 17.35
CA ARG A 191 -5.03 -10.70 18.02
C ARG A 191 -3.76 -10.21 17.33
N VAL A 192 -3.68 -8.92 17.06
CA VAL A 192 -2.47 -8.29 16.50
C VAL A 192 -1.96 -7.27 17.50
N GLU A 193 -0.69 -7.37 17.89
CA GLU A 193 -0.02 -6.47 18.84
C GLU A 193 1.31 -5.98 18.28
N LEU A 194 1.33 -4.75 17.78
CA LEU A 194 2.51 -4.19 17.11
C LEU A 194 3.17 -3.13 17.98
N THR A 195 4.50 -3.18 18.05
CA THR A 195 5.31 -2.13 18.68
C THR A 195 5.47 -0.99 17.69
N ALA A 196 4.94 0.17 18.05
CA ALA A 196 5.02 1.41 17.30
C ALA A 196 6.44 1.98 17.28
N PRO A 197 6.76 2.90 16.37
CA PRO A 197 8.08 3.53 16.33
C PRO A 197 8.45 4.32 17.60
N ASP A 198 7.46 4.84 18.34
CA ASP A 198 7.65 5.51 19.63
C ASP A 198 7.71 4.53 20.82
N GLY A 199 7.67 3.22 20.58
CA GLY A 199 7.64 2.17 21.59
C GLY A 199 6.26 1.89 22.19
N SER A 200 5.22 2.65 21.84
CA SER A 200 3.85 2.33 22.24
C SER A 200 3.34 1.05 21.58
N VAL A 201 2.27 0.44 22.09
CA VAL A 201 1.70 -0.80 21.53
C VAL A 201 0.38 -0.50 20.82
N TRP A 202 0.23 -1.02 19.60
CA TRP A 202 -1.00 -0.96 18.82
C TRP A 202 -1.67 -2.32 18.78
N THR A 203 -2.95 -2.37 19.09
CA THR A 203 -3.69 -3.63 19.21
C THR A 203 -4.93 -3.67 18.32
N TRP A 204 -5.18 -4.82 17.70
CA TRP A 204 -6.42 -5.15 17.00
C TRP A 204 -6.92 -6.53 17.40
N GLY A 205 -8.24 -6.70 17.52
CA GLY A 205 -8.87 -7.95 17.92
C GLY A 205 -8.92 -8.19 19.44
N PRO A 206 -9.64 -9.25 19.89
CA PRO A 206 -9.85 -9.57 21.30
C PRO A 206 -8.54 -9.88 22.03
N ALA A 207 -8.44 -9.47 23.30
CA ALA A 207 -7.23 -9.67 24.11
C ALA A 207 -7.01 -11.14 24.51
N ASP A 208 -8.07 -11.92 24.52
CA ASP A 208 -8.15 -13.34 24.89
C ASP A 208 -8.11 -14.28 23.67
N ALA A 209 -7.85 -13.76 22.46
CA ALA A 209 -7.76 -14.59 21.26
C ALA A 209 -6.61 -15.61 21.38
N ALA A 210 -6.90 -16.88 21.11
CA ALA A 210 -5.93 -17.96 21.16
C ALA A 210 -4.82 -17.87 20.07
N ASN A 211 -5.04 -17.04 19.04
CA ASN A 211 -4.07 -16.80 17.99
C ASN A 211 -3.59 -15.35 18.04
N ARG A 212 -2.29 -15.12 18.04
CA ARG A 212 -1.68 -13.78 18.18
C ARG A 212 -0.53 -13.57 17.19
N VAL A 213 -0.50 -12.40 16.59
CA VAL A 213 0.64 -11.88 15.82
C VAL A 213 1.24 -10.72 16.61
N SER A 214 2.55 -10.73 16.82
CA SER A 214 3.25 -9.63 17.50
C SER A 214 4.61 -9.31 16.91
N GLY A 215 5.11 -8.09 17.13
CA GLY A 215 6.44 -7.66 16.67
C GLY A 215 6.47 -6.17 16.31
N PRO A 216 7.53 -5.70 15.61
CA PRO A 216 7.62 -4.31 15.17
C PRO A 216 6.53 -3.95 14.14
N ALA A 217 5.98 -2.74 14.24
CA ALA A 217 4.98 -2.26 13.29
C ALA A 217 5.54 -2.14 11.86
N LEU A 218 6.81 -1.73 11.72
CA LEU A 218 7.49 -1.64 10.43
C LEU A 218 7.51 -3.01 9.72
N ASP A 219 7.95 -4.04 10.44
CA ASP A 219 8.04 -5.42 9.93
C ASP A 219 6.67 -5.95 9.50
N PHE A 220 5.63 -5.70 10.30
CA PHE A 220 4.27 -6.04 9.93
C PHE A 220 3.86 -5.35 8.62
N CYS A 221 4.10 -4.04 8.52
CA CYS A 221 3.77 -3.25 7.33
C CYS A 221 4.53 -3.75 6.08
N LEU A 222 5.83 -4.06 6.22
CA LEU A 222 6.65 -4.63 5.16
C LEU A 222 6.11 -6.01 4.71
N LEU A 223 5.71 -6.87 5.64
CA LEU A 223 5.15 -8.18 5.31
C LEU A 223 3.77 -8.07 4.66
N VAL A 224 2.85 -7.25 5.20
CA VAL A 224 1.49 -7.14 4.66
C VAL A 224 1.45 -6.50 3.27
N THR A 225 2.44 -5.66 2.96
CA THR A 225 2.64 -5.08 1.63
C THR A 225 3.57 -5.92 0.74
N GLN A 226 4.01 -7.10 1.19
CA GLN A 226 4.88 -8.03 0.45
C GLN A 226 6.27 -7.48 0.09
N ARG A 227 6.78 -6.50 0.84
CA ARG A 227 8.12 -5.92 0.64
C ARG A 227 9.21 -6.71 1.35
N ARG A 228 8.86 -7.57 2.32
CA ARG A 228 9.81 -8.48 2.99
C ARG A 228 9.24 -9.88 3.11
N HIS A 229 10.12 -10.86 3.06
CA HIS A 229 9.78 -12.23 3.41
C HIS A 229 9.55 -12.32 4.92
N ARG A 230 8.70 -13.27 5.37
CA ARG A 230 8.41 -13.47 6.79
C ARG A 230 9.69 -13.71 7.60
N ASP A 231 10.60 -14.52 7.08
CA ASP A 231 11.86 -14.87 7.74
C ASP A 231 12.82 -13.67 7.90
N ASP A 232 12.59 -12.59 7.15
CA ASP A 232 13.34 -11.33 7.27
C ASP A 232 12.68 -10.36 8.27
N THR A 233 11.72 -10.83 9.06
CA THR A 233 10.99 -10.01 10.05
C THR A 233 11.10 -10.57 11.45
N ALA A 234 11.01 -9.69 12.44
CA ALA A 234 10.91 -10.05 13.86
C ALA A 234 9.45 -10.32 14.29
N LEU A 235 8.58 -10.71 13.36
CA LEU A 235 7.19 -11.04 13.66
C LEU A 235 7.07 -12.44 14.26
N VAL A 236 6.37 -12.52 15.38
CA VAL A 236 6.04 -13.76 16.08
C VAL A 236 4.58 -14.10 15.83
N ALA A 237 4.32 -15.36 15.49
CA ALA A 237 3.00 -15.91 15.33
C ALA A 237 2.77 -17.00 16.38
N ASP A 238 1.88 -16.72 17.34
CA ASP A 238 1.44 -17.67 18.36
C ASP A 238 0.09 -18.27 17.93
N GLY A 239 0.03 -19.58 17.77
CA GLY A 239 -1.18 -20.30 17.38
C GLY A 239 -1.32 -20.54 15.86
N PRO A 240 -2.05 -21.59 15.46
CA PRO A 240 -2.05 -22.08 14.08
C PRO A 240 -2.65 -21.10 13.06
N LEU A 241 -3.63 -20.28 13.45
CA LEU A 241 -4.24 -19.32 12.52
C LEU A 241 -3.38 -18.07 12.32
N ALA A 242 -2.64 -17.66 13.35
CA ALA A 242 -1.66 -16.59 13.21
C ALA A 242 -0.53 -17.03 12.29
N ASP A 243 -0.02 -18.25 12.50
CA ASP A 243 1.05 -18.82 11.68
C ASP A 243 0.63 -18.98 10.21
N GLN A 244 -0.54 -19.57 9.99
CA GLN A 244 -1.13 -19.73 8.66
C GLN A 244 -1.28 -18.37 7.95
N TRP A 245 -1.81 -17.36 8.64
CA TRP A 245 -2.03 -16.05 8.05
C TRP A 245 -0.72 -15.36 7.64
N LEU A 246 0.33 -15.45 8.45
CA LEU A 246 1.64 -14.88 8.11
C LEU A 246 2.38 -15.70 7.05
N ALA A 247 2.22 -17.02 7.03
CA ALA A 247 2.90 -17.90 6.08
C ALA A 247 2.54 -17.62 4.60
N TRP A 248 1.32 -17.19 4.30
CA TRP A 248 0.93 -16.93 2.91
C TRP A 248 1.50 -15.64 2.34
N ARG A 249 1.89 -14.71 3.20
CA ARG A 249 2.53 -13.46 2.79
C ARG A 249 4.04 -13.62 2.53
N ALA A 250 4.58 -14.81 2.78
CA ALA A 250 5.96 -15.18 2.47
C ALA A 250 6.23 -15.40 0.97
N ARG A 251 5.21 -15.45 0.10
CA ARG A 251 5.37 -15.79 -1.32
C ARG A 251 5.66 -14.61 -2.27
N GLY A 252 5.87 -13.39 -1.77
CA GLY A 252 5.89 -12.16 -2.58
C GLY A 252 7.12 -11.26 -2.54
N GLY A 253 8.17 -11.59 -1.77
CA GLY A 253 9.39 -10.78 -1.70
C GLY A 253 10.57 -11.40 -2.46
N PRO A 254 11.56 -10.61 -2.92
CA PRO A 254 12.81 -11.18 -3.44
C PRO A 254 13.49 -12.00 -2.35
N VAL A 255 13.69 -13.29 -2.62
CA VAL A 255 14.53 -14.16 -1.78
C VAL A 255 15.95 -13.62 -1.84
N ARG A 256 16.52 -13.20 -0.71
CA ARG A 256 17.96 -12.97 -0.61
C ARG A 256 18.68 -14.30 -0.89
N ARG A 257 19.36 -14.40 -2.04
CA ARG A 257 20.28 -15.51 -2.29
C ARG A 257 21.53 -15.32 -1.41
N GLY A 258 21.76 -16.28 -0.52
CA GLY A 258 22.92 -16.38 0.38
C GLY A 258 22.41 -16.34 1.81
N GLU A 259 22.45 -17.42 2.59
CA GLU A 259 23.64 -18.23 2.91
C GLU A 259 23.37 -19.73 2.73
N ARG A 260 24.46 -20.50 2.52
CA ARG A 260 24.44 -21.97 2.47
C ARG A 260 24.41 -22.55 3.88
#